data_AF-A0A8H5EY81-F1
#
_entry.id   AF-A0A8H5EY81-F1
#
_cell.length_a   1.000
_cell.length_b   1.000
_cell.length_c   1.000
_cell.angle_alpha   90.00
_cell.angle_beta   90.00
_cell.angle_gamma   90.00
#
_symmetry.space_group_name_H-M   'P 1'
#
loop_
_entity.id
_entity.type
_entity.pdbx_description
1 polymer ?
#
loop_
_entity_poly.entity_id
_entity_poly.type
_entity_poly.pdbx_seq_one_letter_code
_entity_poly.pdbx_strand_id
1 'polypeptide(L)'
;MSSAAMSKVTEAMTIMSPDTTRICLTAFEATKDWCLDVPNIDAIKAELLRFYHEVVLQHPYISAAILLLWAFYPLAPFQFIWFFVWVIPKSIVLGILTCLGFEREGVRSDSIASRYQSRRYGAHTPGHSYLSGAQSYGAINHVHVHDVESLNSRRTDARPHPIASFFRGVLRLLLVYAVIVLLLQYGARQK
;
A
#
# COMPACT_ATOMS: atom_id res chain seq x y z
N MET A 1 -27.36 55.27 -10.47
CA MET A 1 -27.30 53.98 -11.17
C MET A 1 -25.82 53.73 -11.50
N SER A 2 -24.88 53.37 -10.62
CA SER A 2 -24.77 52.42 -9.50
C SER A 2 -25.14 50.98 -9.85
N SER A 3 -24.19 50.04 -9.66
CA SER A 3 -24.28 48.58 -9.82
C SER A 3 -23.68 47.91 -11.07
N ALA A 4 -22.48 48.30 -11.54
CA ALA A 4 -21.77 47.53 -12.59
C ALA A 4 -20.23 47.48 -12.48
N ALA A 5 -19.61 47.98 -11.40
CA ALA A 5 -18.16 48.12 -11.29
C ALA A 5 -17.54 47.31 -10.13
N MET A 6 -18.18 46.22 -9.71
CA MET A 6 -17.73 45.40 -8.57
C MET A 6 -17.66 43.89 -8.88
N SER A 7 -17.39 43.55 -10.15
CA SER A 7 -17.34 42.16 -10.64
C SER A 7 -16.14 41.87 -11.55
N LYS A 8 -15.00 42.56 -11.35
CA LYS A 8 -13.76 42.29 -12.10
C LYS A 8 -12.48 42.28 -11.24
N VAL A 9 -12.63 42.17 -9.91
CA VAL A 9 -11.49 42.10 -8.97
C VAL A 9 -11.58 40.83 -8.12
N THR A 10 -12.07 39.74 -8.71
CA THR A 10 -12.26 38.44 -8.04
C THR A 10 -11.79 37.27 -8.89
N GLU A 11 -10.89 37.54 -9.84
CA GLU A 11 -10.11 36.52 -10.55
C GLU A 11 -8.66 36.99 -10.54
N ALA A 12 -7.72 36.08 -10.28
CA ALA A 12 -6.29 36.32 -10.12
C ALA A 12 -5.78 36.84 -8.75
N MET A 13 -6.52 36.62 -7.66
CA MET A 13 -5.82 36.35 -6.39
C MET A 13 -5.40 34.88 -6.40
N THR A 14 -4.46 34.58 -7.30
CA THR A 14 -3.62 33.40 -7.22
C THR A 14 -2.88 33.57 -5.90
N ILE A 15 -3.41 32.97 -4.84
CA ILE A 15 -2.70 32.81 -3.58
C ILE A 15 -1.49 31.96 -3.95
N MET A 16 -0.41 32.60 -4.39
CA MET A 16 0.93 32.03 -4.38
C MET A 16 1.21 31.77 -2.90
N SER A 17 0.84 30.58 -2.45
CA SER A 17 1.19 30.10 -1.12
C SER A 17 2.72 30.14 -1.04
N PRO A 18 3.31 30.99 -0.19
CA PRO A 18 4.66 31.51 -0.38
C PRO A 18 5.82 30.54 -0.07
N ASP A 19 5.58 29.23 0.03
CA ASP A 19 6.48 28.33 0.76
C ASP A 19 6.84 27.03 0.02
N THR A 20 6.89 27.05 -1.31
CA THR A 20 7.43 25.93 -2.09
C THR A 20 8.70 26.37 -2.81
N THR A 21 9.84 25.79 -2.43
CA THR A 21 11.09 25.96 -3.17
C THR A 21 11.10 24.99 -4.35
N ARG A 22 11.11 25.53 -5.57
CA ARG A 22 11.24 24.72 -6.77
C ARG A 22 12.69 24.33 -6.95
N ILE A 23 13.00 23.04 -6.86
CA ILE A 23 14.31 22.52 -7.22
C ILE A 23 14.16 21.89 -8.60
N CYS A 24 14.73 22.54 -9.62
CA CYS A 24 14.79 21.99 -10.97
C CYS A 24 16.12 21.26 -11.14
N LEU A 25 16.03 19.95 -11.39
CA LEU A 25 17.19 19.12 -11.69
C LEU A 25 17.42 19.13 -13.20
N THR A 26 18.49 19.79 -13.64
CA THR A 26 19.00 19.67 -15.01
C THR A 26 19.82 18.38 -15.14
N ALA A 27 19.17 17.24 -14.92
CA ALA A 27 19.82 15.94 -14.99
C ALA A 27 19.74 15.39 -16.43
N PHE A 28 20.90 15.37 -17.08
CA PHE A 28 21.22 14.71 -18.35
C PHE A 28 20.52 15.26 -19.61
N GLU A 29 21.37 15.80 -20.48
CA GLU A 29 21.19 16.19 -21.89
C GLU A 29 19.79 16.01 -22.50
N ALA A 30 19.20 17.18 -22.80
CA ALA A 30 18.21 17.44 -23.84
C ALA A 30 16.91 16.60 -23.79
N THR A 31 15.94 17.04 -22.98
CA THR A 31 14.62 17.51 -23.48
C THR A 31 13.55 17.71 -22.37
N LYS A 32 13.84 17.47 -21.09
CA LYS A 32 12.82 17.72 -20.04
C LYS A 32 13.41 18.10 -18.69
N ASP A 33 13.31 19.38 -18.34
CA ASP A 33 13.58 19.84 -16.98
C ASP A 33 12.55 19.22 -16.04
N TRP A 34 13.02 18.44 -15.05
CA TRP A 34 12.19 17.93 -13.98
C TRP A 34 12.31 18.86 -12.79
N CYS A 35 11.26 19.64 -12.54
CA CYS A 35 11.15 20.49 -11.37
C CYS A 35 10.30 19.80 -10.31
N LEU A 36 10.87 19.62 -9.12
CA LEU A 36 10.19 19.12 -7.94
C LEU A 36 9.90 20.31 -7.02
N ASP A 37 8.62 20.52 -6.72
CA ASP A 37 8.18 21.51 -5.73
C ASP A 37 8.39 20.88 -4.35
N VAL A 38 9.46 21.25 -3.65
CA VAL A 38 9.73 20.76 -2.30
C VAL A 38 9.03 21.71 -1.32
N PRO A 39 8.07 21.22 -0.51
CA PRO A 39 7.42 22.05 0.48
C PRO A 39 8.44 22.45 1.55
N ASN A 40 8.48 23.74 1.90
CA ASN A 40 9.27 24.22 3.01
C ASN A 40 8.74 23.62 4.34
N ILE A 41 9.57 23.60 5.38
CA ILE A 41 9.20 23.04 6.69
C ILE A 41 7.95 23.74 7.24
N ASP A 42 7.80 25.04 6.98
CA ASP A 42 6.65 25.81 7.43
C ASP A 42 5.37 25.46 6.67
N ALA A 43 5.47 25.11 5.37
CA ALA A 43 4.35 24.58 4.61
C ALA A 43 3.91 23.21 5.16
N ILE A 44 4.84 22.33 5.50
CA ILE A 44 4.53 21.03 6.12
C ILE A 44 3.83 21.23 7.46
N LYS A 45 4.31 22.15 8.30
CA LYS A 45 3.66 22.47 9.59
C LYS A 45 2.24 23.01 9.38
N ALA A 46 2.05 23.93 8.43
CA ALA A 46 0.75 24.51 8.13
C ALA A 46 -0.24 23.42 7.67
N GLU A 47 0.19 22.53 6.79
CA GLU A 47 -0.63 21.41 6.31
C GLU A 47 -0.93 20.41 7.43
N LEU A 48 0.05 20.12 8.29
CA LEU A 48 -0.15 19.26 9.46
C LEU A 48 -1.14 19.86 10.45
N LEU A 49 -1.06 21.18 10.70
CA LEU A 49 -2.01 21.91 11.54
C LEU A 49 -3.41 21.89 10.94
N ARG A 50 -3.52 22.05 9.62
CA ARG A 50 -4.79 21.95 8.90
C ARG A 50 -5.39 20.56 9.02
N PHE A 51 -4.60 19.53 8.77
CA PHE A 51 -4.99 18.13 8.94
C PHE A 51 -5.42 17.84 10.39
N TYR A 52 -4.67 18.35 11.37
CA TYR A 52 -5.03 18.23 12.78
C TYR A 52 -6.40 18.88 13.06
N HIS A 53 -6.63 20.08 12.56
CA HIS A 53 -7.89 20.79 12.79
C HIS A 53 -9.07 20.10 12.10
N GLU A 54 -8.91 19.69 10.85
CA GLU A 54 -9.99 19.08 10.06
C GLU A 54 -10.26 17.64 10.49
N VAL A 55 -9.24 16.82 10.75
CA VAL A 55 -9.43 15.38 11.02
C VAL A 55 -9.48 15.07 12.50
N VAL A 56 -8.57 15.63 13.30
CA VAL A 56 -8.45 15.25 14.73
C VAL A 56 -9.57 15.90 15.54
N LEU A 57 -9.94 17.15 15.27
CA LEU A 57 -11.01 17.83 16.02
C LEU A 57 -12.40 17.43 15.54
N GLN A 58 -12.60 17.22 14.24
CA GLN A 58 -13.92 16.80 13.73
C GLN A 58 -14.23 15.35 14.11
N HIS A 59 -13.20 14.50 14.22
CA HIS A 59 -13.34 13.08 14.50
C HIS A 59 -12.37 12.59 15.60
N PRO A 60 -12.49 13.08 16.85
CA PRO A 60 -11.57 12.73 17.95
C PRO A 60 -11.56 11.23 18.26
N TYR A 61 -12.68 10.57 17.99
CA TYR A 61 -12.86 9.14 18.15
C TYR A 61 -12.01 8.33 17.15
N ILE A 62 -12.00 8.72 15.88
CA ILE A 62 -11.27 8.01 14.82
C ILE A 62 -9.77 8.20 15.01
N SER A 63 -9.34 9.44 15.31
CA SER A 63 -7.92 9.74 15.55
C SER A 63 -7.38 8.99 16.77
N ALA A 64 -8.15 8.94 17.88
CA ALA A 64 -7.78 8.13 19.04
C ALA A 64 -7.68 6.64 18.71
N ALA A 65 -8.60 6.09 17.91
CA ALA A 65 -8.56 4.69 17.49
C ALA A 65 -7.32 4.38 16.64
N ILE A 66 -6.96 5.26 15.70
CA ILE A 66 -5.77 5.12 14.87
C ILE A 66 -4.50 5.20 15.71
N LEU A 67 -4.39 6.18 16.61
CA LEU A 67 -3.24 6.33 17.52
C LEU A 67 -3.11 5.13 18.46
N LEU A 68 -4.23 4.62 18.97
CA LEU A 68 -4.25 3.44 19.82
C LEU A 68 -3.85 2.19 19.04
N LEU A 69 -4.33 2.02 17.81
CA LEU A 69 -3.89 0.94 16.92
C LEU A 69 -2.38 1.02 16.66
N TRP A 70 -1.86 2.23 16.42
CA TRP A 70 -0.44 2.45 16.20
C TRP A 70 0.39 2.17 17.47
N ALA A 71 -0.11 2.55 18.65
CA ALA A 71 0.55 2.27 19.92
C ALA A 71 0.63 0.75 20.21
N PHE A 72 -0.43 0.00 19.91
CA PHE A 72 -0.44 -1.46 20.10
C PHE A 72 0.35 -2.21 19.03
N TYR A 73 0.45 -1.66 17.81
CA TYR A 73 1.17 -2.25 16.70
C TYR A 73 2.10 -1.22 16.03
N PRO A 74 3.22 -0.86 16.67
CA PRO A 74 4.16 0.12 16.12
C PRO A 74 4.78 -0.33 14.78
N LEU A 75 4.81 -1.64 14.54
CA LEU A 75 5.29 -2.26 13.30
C LEU A 75 4.25 -2.25 12.17
N ALA A 76 2.97 -2.01 12.46
CA ALA A 76 1.90 -2.07 11.46
C ALA A 76 2.14 -1.17 10.24
N PRO A 77 2.48 0.14 10.36
CA PRO A 77 2.66 0.98 9.17
C PRO A 77 3.80 0.49 8.28
N PHE A 78 4.90 0.02 8.87
CA PHE A 78 6.01 -0.54 8.12
C PHE A 78 5.63 -1.85 7.42
N GLN A 79 4.85 -2.71 8.07
CA GLN A 79 4.32 -3.93 7.46
C GLN A 79 3.37 -3.61 6.31
N PHE A 80 2.51 -2.60 6.46
CA PHE A 80 1.65 -2.14 5.36
C PHE A 80 2.47 -1.64 4.18
N ILE A 81 3.44 -0.74 4.41
CA ILE A 81 4.31 -0.25 3.34
C ILE A 81 5.05 -1.40 2.66
N TRP A 82 5.64 -2.32 3.44
CA TRP A 82 6.30 -3.50 2.90
C TRP A 82 5.35 -4.37 2.07
N PHE A 83 4.13 -4.59 2.56
CA PHE A 83 3.12 -5.37 1.84
C PHE A 83 2.74 -4.72 0.51
N PHE A 84 2.44 -3.42 0.52
CA PHE A 84 2.04 -2.70 -0.69
C PHE A 84 3.19 -2.56 -1.69
N VAL A 85 4.42 -2.32 -1.23
CA VAL A 85 5.59 -2.10 -2.08
C VAL A 85 6.15 -3.41 -2.63
N TRP A 86 6.15 -4.49 -1.85
CA TRP A 86 6.82 -5.73 -2.24
C TRP A 86 5.88 -6.90 -2.52
N VAL A 87 4.87 -7.10 -1.68
CA VAL A 87 4.02 -8.30 -1.78
C VAL A 87 3.04 -8.18 -2.94
N ILE A 88 2.41 -7.01 -3.12
CA ILE A 88 1.43 -6.78 -4.19
C ILE A 88 2.08 -6.84 -5.58
N PRO A 89 3.18 -6.13 -5.89
CA PRO A 89 3.78 -6.21 -7.22
C PRO A 89 4.28 -7.62 -7.53
N LYS A 90 4.83 -8.31 -6.52
CA LYS A 90 5.26 -9.70 -6.65
C LYS A 90 4.08 -10.60 -7.00
N SER A 91 2.95 -10.52 -6.30
CA SER A 91 1.78 -11.37 -6.60
C SER A 91 1.21 -11.11 -7.98
N ILE A 92 1.21 -9.86 -8.45
CA ILE A 92 0.79 -9.49 -9.81
C ILE A 92 1.72 -10.14 -10.84
N VAL A 93 3.04 -10.03 -10.68
CA VAL A 93 4.01 -10.63 -11.60
C VAL A 93 3.87 -12.15 -11.66
N LEU A 94 3.74 -12.81 -10.50
CA LEU A 94 3.52 -14.25 -10.46
C LEU A 94 2.18 -14.64 -11.10
N GLY A 95 1.10 -13.88 -10.86
CA GLY A 95 -0.19 -14.12 -11.50
C GLY A 95 -0.11 -14.04 -13.03
N ILE A 96 0.59 -13.04 -13.56
CA ILE A 96 0.83 -12.90 -15.01
C ILE A 96 1.65 -14.09 -15.53
N LEU A 97 2.72 -14.48 -14.84
CA LEU A 97 3.55 -15.63 -15.23
C LEU A 97 2.74 -16.94 -15.25
N THR A 98 1.87 -17.15 -14.26
CA THR A 98 0.96 -18.30 -14.22
C THR A 98 -0.03 -18.26 -15.39
N CYS A 99 -0.61 -17.10 -15.70
CA CYS A 99 -1.48 -16.94 -16.87
C CYS A 99 -0.76 -17.20 -18.20
N LEU A 100 0.55 -16.90 -18.29
CA LEU A 100 1.37 -17.22 -19.45
C LEU A 100 1.70 -18.71 -19.58
N GLY A 101 1.50 -19.49 -18.51
CA GLY A 101 1.74 -20.93 -18.45
C GLY A 101 3.07 -21.32 -17.80
N PHE A 102 3.70 -20.41 -17.05
CA PHE A 102 4.81 -20.77 -16.16
C PHE A 102 4.25 -21.31 -14.85
N GLU A 103 4.40 -22.62 -14.65
CA GLU A 103 3.97 -23.35 -13.48
C GLU A 103 5.18 -23.95 -12.75
N ARG A 104 4.95 -24.58 -11.59
CA ARG A 104 6.00 -25.19 -10.78
C ARG A 104 6.76 -26.30 -11.51
N GLU A 105 6.03 -27.08 -12.31
CA GLU A 105 6.56 -28.22 -13.07
C GLU A 105 7.19 -27.78 -14.40
N GLY A 106 7.36 -26.47 -14.59
CA GLY A 106 7.92 -25.87 -15.78
C GLY A 106 6.84 -25.19 -16.60
N VAL A 107 6.92 -25.36 -17.92
CA VAL A 107 6.02 -24.69 -18.85
C VAL A 107 4.85 -25.61 -19.16
N ARG A 108 3.63 -25.18 -18.82
CA ARG A 108 2.39 -25.91 -19.09
C ARG A 108 2.27 -26.22 -20.58
N SER A 109 1.93 -27.45 -20.93
CA SER A 109 1.67 -27.84 -22.32
C SER A 109 0.52 -27.03 -22.93
N ASP A 110 0.68 -26.65 -24.20
CA ASP A 110 -0.24 -25.79 -24.96
C ASP A 110 -0.50 -24.38 -24.37
N SER A 111 0.44 -23.86 -23.58
CA SER A 111 0.40 -22.49 -23.10
C SER A 111 1.06 -21.49 -24.07
N ILE A 112 0.86 -20.20 -23.81
CA ILE A 112 1.55 -19.12 -24.55
C ILE A 112 3.07 -19.29 -24.40
N ALA A 113 3.54 -19.59 -23.19
CA ALA A 113 4.94 -19.86 -22.91
C ALA A 113 5.46 -21.09 -23.67
N SER A 114 4.70 -22.19 -23.79
CA SER A 114 5.15 -23.38 -24.53
C SER A 114 5.25 -23.11 -26.03
N ARG A 115 4.31 -22.34 -26.58
CA ARG A 115 4.33 -21.92 -27.99
C ARG A 115 5.48 -20.97 -28.29
N TYR A 116 5.81 -20.09 -27.35
CA TYR A 116 6.97 -19.21 -27.46
C TYR A 116 8.28 -20.02 -27.37
N GLN A 117 8.39 -20.95 -26.42
CA GLN A 117 9.55 -21.82 -26.27
C GLN A 117 9.80 -22.66 -27.52
N SER A 118 8.77 -23.32 -28.06
CA SER A 118 8.91 -24.17 -29.24
C SER A 118 9.31 -23.38 -30.48
N ARG A 119 8.79 -22.16 -30.65
CA ARG A 119 9.14 -21.28 -31.78
C ARG A 119 10.52 -20.65 -31.67
N ARG A 120 10.97 -20.28 -30.47
CA ARG A 120 12.20 -19.47 -30.30
C ARG A 120 13.42 -20.26 -29.86
N TYR A 121 13.24 -21.29 -29.03
CA TYR A 121 14.32 -22.05 -28.41
C TYR A 121 14.34 -23.54 -28.79
N GLY A 122 13.19 -24.08 -29.24
CA GLY A 122 13.07 -25.49 -29.58
C GLY A 122 13.14 -26.39 -28.34
N ALA A 123 13.96 -27.44 -28.40
CA ALA A 123 14.08 -28.43 -27.33
C ALA A 123 14.91 -27.96 -26.12
N HIS A 124 15.76 -26.94 -26.28
CA HIS A 124 16.70 -26.52 -25.25
C HIS A 124 16.56 -25.02 -24.92
N THR A 125 16.29 -24.70 -23.65
CA THR A 125 16.20 -23.31 -23.18
C THR A 125 17.53 -22.89 -22.56
N PRO A 126 18.21 -21.85 -23.09
CA PRO A 126 19.48 -21.41 -22.54
C PRO A 126 19.29 -20.81 -21.14
N GLY A 127 20.20 -21.14 -20.22
CA GLY A 127 20.10 -20.81 -18.79
C GLY A 127 20.10 -19.30 -18.46
N HIS A 128 20.65 -18.46 -19.32
CA HIS A 128 20.69 -17.00 -19.15
C HIS A 128 19.63 -16.24 -19.97
N SER A 129 18.59 -16.92 -20.44
CA SER A 129 17.52 -16.28 -21.21
C SER A 129 16.44 -15.66 -20.31
N TYR A 130 15.68 -14.71 -20.86
CA TYR A 130 14.49 -14.19 -20.19
C TYR A 130 13.48 -15.31 -19.86
N LEU A 131 13.44 -16.36 -20.69
CA LEU A 131 12.54 -17.50 -20.50
C LEU A 131 12.96 -18.35 -19.28
N SER A 132 14.26 -18.64 -19.11
CA SER A 132 14.74 -19.36 -17.93
C SER A 132 14.56 -18.54 -16.65
N GLY A 133 14.72 -17.21 -16.74
CA GLY A 133 14.37 -16.30 -15.64
C GLY A 133 12.90 -16.38 -15.25
N ALA A 134 11.99 -16.30 -16.23
CA ALA A 134 10.55 -16.42 -16.02
C ALA A 134 10.14 -17.80 -15.45
N GLN A 135 10.75 -18.89 -15.95
CA GLN A 135 10.56 -20.25 -15.42
C GLN A 135 11.01 -20.34 -13.96
N SER A 136 12.18 -19.80 -13.63
CA SER A 136 12.70 -19.75 -12.25
C SER A 136 11.76 -18.97 -11.33
N TYR A 137 11.28 -17.80 -11.77
CA TYR A 137 10.30 -17.02 -11.00
C TYR A 137 8.96 -17.73 -10.81
N GLY A 138 8.44 -18.40 -11.84
CA GLY A 138 7.22 -19.20 -11.75
C GLY A 138 7.34 -20.37 -10.77
N ALA A 139 8.54 -20.98 -10.67
CA ALA A 139 8.81 -22.07 -9.73
C ALA A 139 8.79 -21.62 -8.25
N ILE A 140 9.03 -20.33 -7.96
CA ILE A 140 9.05 -19.77 -6.60
C ILE A 140 7.63 -19.63 -6.00
N ASN A 141 6.56 -19.73 -6.81
CA ASN A 141 5.17 -19.42 -6.40
C ASN A 141 4.65 -20.24 -5.20
N HIS A 142 5.29 -21.35 -4.81
CA HIS A 142 4.74 -22.25 -3.79
C HIS A 142 5.64 -22.58 -2.59
N VAL A 143 6.83 -21.98 -2.48
CA VAL A 143 7.76 -22.31 -1.37
C VAL A 143 7.28 -21.77 0.00
N HIS A 144 6.30 -20.87 0.07
CA HIS A 144 5.97 -20.17 1.32
C HIS A 144 4.57 -20.35 1.92
N VAL A 145 3.77 -21.32 1.48
CA VAL A 145 2.49 -21.60 2.17
C VAL A 145 2.38 -23.04 2.68
N HIS A 146 2.98 -24.04 2.02
CA HIS A 146 2.81 -25.44 2.41
C HIS A 146 3.91 -26.04 3.32
N ASP A 147 5.13 -25.51 3.35
CA ASP A 147 6.18 -26.05 4.25
C ASP A 147 6.02 -25.63 5.72
N VAL A 148 5.16 -24.64 5.99
CA VAL A 148 4.68 -24.35 7.37
C VAL A 148 3.54 -25.30 7.76
N GLU A 149 2.92 -25.97 6.80
CA GLU A 149 1.78 -26.87 7.00
C GLU A 149 2.21 -28.33 7.23
N SER A 150 3.29 -28.77 6.57
CA SER A 150 3.82 -30.14 6.72
C SER A 150 4.50 -30.39 8.09
N LEU A 151 5.09 -29.38 8.72
CA LEU A 151 5.60 -29.46 10.11
C LEU A 151 4.53 -29.17 11.18
N ASN A 152 3.39 -28.55 10.84
CA ASN A 152 2.26 -28.35 11.77
C ASN A 152 1.23 -29.49 11.74
N SER A 153 1.24 -30.36 10.72
CA SER A 153 0.24 -31.44 10.58
C SER A 153 0.31 -32.53 11.67
N ARG A 154 1.33 -32.52 12.56
CA ARG A 154 1.40 -33.41 13.73
C ARG A 154 0.96 -32.79 15.06
N ARG A 155 0.56 -31.52 15.06
CA ARG A 155 -0.15 -30.90 16.19
C ARG A 155 -1.52 -30.44 15.69
N THR A 156 -2.52 -31.29 15.91
CA THR A 156 -3.93 -30.92 15.98
C THR A 156 -4.18 -29.97 17.15
N ASP A 157 -3.57 -28.80 17.11
CA ASP A 157 -4.03 -27.61 17.80
C ASP A 157 -4.34 -26.62 16.69
N ALA A 158 -5.63 -26.34 16.50
CA ALA A 158 -6.16 -25.46 15.46
C ALA A 158 -5.51 -24.07 15.56
N ARG A 159 -4.35 -23.88 14.91
CA ARG A 159 -3.69 -22.59 14.86
C ARG A 159 -4.55 -21.69 13.98
N PRO A 160 -5.11 -20.60 14.53
CA PRO A 160 -5.91 -19.68 13.75
C PRO A 160 -5.03 -19.12 12.62
N HIS A 161 -5.55 -19.09 11.40
CA HIS A 161 -4.89 -18.50 10.24
C HIS A 161 -4.33 -17.11 10.62
N PRO A 162 -3.12 -16.73 10.14
CA PRO A 162 -2.46 -15.49 10.55
C PRO A 162 -3.34 -14.26 10.29
N ILE A 163 -4.08 -14.28 9.18
CA ILE A 163 -5.08 -13.27 8.83
C ILE A 163 -6.26 -13.29 9.81
N ALA A 164 -6.78 -14.48 10.15
CA ALA A 164 -7.85 -14.61 11.15
C ALA A 164 -7.40 -14.18 12.55
N SER A 165 -6.13 -14.38 12.90
CA SER A 165 -5.53 -13.89 14.15
C SER A 165 -5.46 -12.37 14.17
N PHE A 166 -5.06 -11.75 13.07
CA PHE A 166 -5.08 -10.30 12.90
C PHE A 166 -6.50 -9.75 13.02
N PHE A 167 -7.47 -10.28 12.26
CA PHE A 167 -8.87 -9.86 12.34
C PHE A 167 -9.48 -10.06 13.73
N ARG A 168 -9.14 -11.15 14.41
CA ARG A 168 -9.59 -11.39 15.79
C ARG A 168 -8.99 -10.39 16.78
N GLY A 169 -7.73 -9.99 16.57
CA GLY A 169 -7.09 -8.91 17.31
C GLY A 169 -7.79 -7.57 17.10
N VAL A 170 -8.04 -7.20 15.84
CA VAL A 170 -8.75 -5.97 15.47
C VAL A 170 -10.18 -5.97 16.03
N LEU A 171 -10.90 -7.10 15.94
CA LEU A 171 -12.26 -7.24 16.46
C LEU A 171 -12.31 -7.06 17.99
N ARG A 172 -11.35 -7.63 18.72
CA ARG A 172 -11.24 -7.42 20.18
C ARG A 172 -10.98 -5.95 20.52
N LEU A 173 -10.12 -5.29 19.74
CA LEU A 173 -9.78 -3.88 19.94
C LEU A 173 -10.98 -2.97 19.64
N LEU A 174 -11.74 -3.26 18.58
CA LEU A 174 -13.01 -2.57 18.27
C LEU A 174 -14.05 -2.75 19.37
N LEU A 175 -14.16 -3.94 19.96
CA LEU A 175 -15.07 -4.21 21.09
C LEU A 175 -14.69 -3.39 22.33
N VAL A 176 -13.41 -3.39 22.72
CA VAL A 176 -12.91 -2.58 23.85
C VAL A 176 -13.17 -1.10 23.59
N TYR A 177 -12.90 -0.64 22.38
CA TYR A 177 -13.15 0.73 21.97
C TYR A 177 -14.64 1.11 22.06
N ALA A 178 -15.54 0.26 21.55
CA ALA A 178 -16.97 0.48 21.64
C ALA A 178 -17.47 0.58 23.09
N VAL A 179 -16.93 -0.25 23.99
CA VAL A 179 -17.22 -0.17 25.42
C VAL A 179 -16.76 1.15 26.04
N ILE A 180 -15.55 1.62 25.70
CA ILE A 180 -15.03 2.91 26.19
C ILE A 180 -15.91 4.07 25.70
N VAL A 181 -16.31 4.08 24.42
CA VAL A 181 -17.19 5.12 23.86
C VAL A 181 -18.56 5.11 24.55
N LEU A 182 -19.15 3.93 24.76
CA LEU A 182 -20.41 3.80 25.49
C LEU A 182 -20.28 4.33 26.93
N LEU A 183 -19.21 3.96 27.64
CA LEU A 183 -18.98 4.43 29.01
C LEU A 183 -18.82 5.96 29.07
N LEU A 184 -18.12 6.56 28.11
CA LEU A 184 -17.98 8.03 28.03
C LEU A 184 -19.32 8.71 27.74
N GLN A 185 -20.11 8.18 26.80
CA GLN A 185 -21.37 8.78 26.40
C GLN A 185 -22.46 8.67 27.48
N TYR A 186 -22.50 7.57 28.23
CA TYR A 186 -23.47 7.37 29.31
C TYR A 186 -22.99 7.93 30.65
N GLY A 187 -21.68 7.91 30.93
CA GLY A 187 -21.11 8.49 32.15
C GLY A 187 -21.22 10.00 32.21
N ALA A 188 -21.21 10.69 31.06
CA ALA A 188 -21.35 12.14 31.00
C ALA A 188 -22.79 12.65 31.24
N ARG A 189 -23.82 11.80 31.15
CA ARG A 189 -25.23 12.19 31.38
C ARG A 189 -25.69 12.11 32.83
N GLN A 190 -24.88 11.58 33.73
CA GLN A 190 -25.24 11.44 35.16
C GLN A 190 -24.71 12.58 36.05
N LYS A 191 -24.25 13.69 35.46
CA LYS A 191 -23.95 14.94 36.18
C LYS A 191 -24.86 16.03 35.67
#